data_AF-A0A961RDW6-F1
#
_entry.id   AF-A0A961RDW6-F1
#
_cell.length_a   1.000
_cell.length_b   1.000
_cell.length_c   1.000
_cell.angle_alpha   90.00
_cell.angle_beta   90.00
_cell.angle_gamma   90.00
#
_symmetry.space_group_name_H-M   'P 1'
#
loop_
_entity.id
_entity.type
_entity.pdbx_description
1 polymer ?
#
loop_
_entity_poly.entity_id
_entity_poly.type
_entity_poly.pdbx_seq_one_letter_code
_entity_poly.pdbx_strand_id
1 'polypeptide(L)'
;MFINRKLRDTLFASVSVGTLAAASSALGNPLDPTVIAGDVTISGTGSDHVIIQNDSMRSVVDWDSFSIGAGETTSINQIANDAAILNRVTGGDISEIYGTLESNGQVYLINENGILIGQGGLVDTGGFVASTLNVSNADFLGAGDMLFTQGIEAGGGITVHGTIRSVTGGDIFLLSREIEVGETGRIESNGGYVGLGAGEEILLRPVDSGDGRISIRAGKGKIINRGHVEAAAAELRAAGGNEYALAINNTGVVRANGVSKKGGRILLTGGGKVKNTGRVVARKKVVVRSTKKIVNAGTVKAGGDTGGEIIFEAPEISVEAGSLLDVSGALGGGRMFIGGGYQGSGADHAGNEVDIAENAQIVTVETGAVLNASATESGDAGEVIVWSDDTTTFAGDIIATAVDGAGGFAEISSKG
;
A
#
# COMPACT_ATOMS: atom_id res chain seq x y z
N MET A 1 -89.80 8.14 -14.73
CA MET A 1 -89.25 7.00 -15.49
C MET A 1 -88.09 7.52 -16.34
N PHE A 2 -86.86 7.10 -15.98
CA PHE A 2 -85.58 7.06 -16.74
C PHE A 2 -85.23 8.18 -17.76
N ILE A 3 -84.21 9.04 -17.50
CA ILE A 3 -82.77 8.92 -17.85
C ILE A 3 -82.52 8.83 -19.38
N ASN A 4 -81.81 9.80 -20.02
CA ASN A 4 -80.36 9.72 -20.25
C ASN A 4 -79.70 10.90 -21.00
N ARG A 5 -78.42 11.08 -20.65
CA ARG A 5 -77.34 11.98 -21.11
C ARG A 5 -77.02 11.93 -22.60
N LYS A 6 -76.41 13.02 -23.12
CA LYS A 6 -75.03 13.00 -23.65
C LYS A 6 -74.40 14.40 -23.69
N LEU A 7 -73.27 14.53 -22.98
CA LEU A 7 -72.38 15.68 -22.92
C LEU A 7 -71.61 15.85 -24.24
N ARG A 8 -71.30 17.10 -24.58
CA ARG A 8 -70.29 17.53 -25.55
C ARG A 8 -69.07 18.01 -24.78
N ASP A 9 -67.96 17.30 -24.87
CA ASP A 9 -66.67 17.75 -24.30
C ASP A 9 -65.79 18.29 -25.43
N THR A 10 -65.43 19.56 -25.31
CA THR A 10 -64.52 20.28 -26.22
C THR A 10 -63.18 20.37 -25.50
N LEU A 11 -62.16 19.65 -25.97
CA LEU A 11 -60.81 19.69 -25.42
C LEU A 11 -60.09 20.97 -25.88
N PHE A 12 -59.70 21.83 -24.93
CA PHE A 12 -58.67 22.84 -25.14
C PHE A 12 -57.30 22.23 -24.79
N ALA A 13 -56.40 22.16 -25.75
CA ALA A 13 -55.01 21.75 -25.53
C ALA A 13 -54.17 22.97 -25.13
N SER A 14 -53.77 23.07 -23.86
CA SER A 14 -52.76 24.03 -23.39
C SER A 14 -51.36 23.46 -23.65
N VAL A 15 -50.56 24.16 -24.46
CA VAL A 15 -49.14 23.83 -24.64
C VAL A 15 -48.36 24.42 -23.47
N SER A 16 -47.91 23.55 -22.57
CA SER A 16 -47.00 23.90 -21.48
C SER A 16 -45.58 23.98 -22.05
N VAL A 17 -44.97 25.17 -22.08
CA VAL A 17 -43.53 25.33 -22.34
C VAL A 17 -42.79 24.85 -21.10
N GLY A 18 -42.27 23.63 -21.14
CA GLY A 18 -41.39 23.11 -20.10
C GLY A 18 -40.03 23.80 -20.17
N THR A 19 -39.73 24.65 -19.19
CA THR A 19 -38.37 25.11 -18.91
C THR A 19 -37.51 23.89 -18.56
N LEU A 20 -36.54 23.55 -19.41
CA LEU A 20 -35.42 22.69 -19.01
C LEU A 20 -34.66 23.43 -17.90
N ALA A 21 -34.85 23.04 -16.65
CA ALA A 21 -33.89 23.34 -15.61
C ALA A 21 -32.61 22.57 -15.97
N ALA A 22 -31.56 23.28 -16.35
CA ALA A 22 -30.23 22.71 -16.36
C ALA A 22 -29.95 22.26 -14.92
N ALA A 23 -29.86 20.96 -14.69
CA ALA A 23 -29.33 20.46 -13.43
C ALA A 23 -27.89 20.96 -13.36
N SER A 24 -27.65 21.98 -12.54
CA SER A 24 -26.31 22.30 -12.08
C SER A 24 -25.79 21.05 -11.39
N SER A 25 -24.87 20.34 -12.04
CA SER A 25 -24.06 19.33 -11.38
C SER A 25 -23.57 19.96 -10.08
N ALA A 26 -23.91 19.38 -8.93
CA ALA A 26 -23.29 19.79 -7.68
C ALA A 26 -21.78 19.62 -7.90
N LEU A 27 -21.04 20.73 -7.80
CA LEU A 27 -19.61 20.74 -8.03
C LEU A 27 -18.97 19.95 -6.91
N GLY A 28 -18.18 18.95 -7.25
CA GLY A 28 -17.63 17.97 -6.34
C GLY A 28 -16.27 18.35 -5.76
N ASN A 29 -15.83 19.61 -5.87
CA ASN A 29 -14.54 20.11 -5.38
C ASN A 29 -14.54 20.42 -3.87
N PRO A 30 -13.38 20.70 -3.23
CA PRO A 30 -13.32 21.03 -1.80
C PRO A 30 -14.10 22.29 -1.43
N LEU A 31 -14.80 22.26 -0.27
CA LEU A 31 -15.70 23.32 0.18
C LEU A 31 -15.42 23.76 1.62
N ASP A 32 -15.79 25.02 1.88
CA ASP A 32 -15.74 25.68 3.20
C ASP A 32 -14.39 25.56 3.92
N PRO A 33 -13.29 26.06 3.31
CA PRO A 33 -11.98 26.01 3.93
C PRO A 33 -11.84 26.95 5.13
N THR A 34 -11.10 26.49 6.14
CA THR A 34 -10.59 27.31 7.24
C THR A 34 -9.08 27.11 7.36
N VAL A 35 -8.30 28.16 7.11
CA VAL A 35 -6.84 28.11 7.28
C VAL A 35 -6.50 28.17 8.77
N ILE A 36 -5.86 27.11 9.27
CA ILE A 36 -5.49 26.96 10.68
C ILE A 36 -4.04 27.39 10.93
N ALA A 37 -3.14 27.14 9.97
CA ALA A 37 -1.73 27.52 10.06
C ALA A 37 -1.12 27.75 8.68
N GLY A 38 -0.18 28.69 8.60
CA GLY A 38 0.51 29.08 7.36
C GLY A 38 -0.22 30.18 6.58
N ASP A 39 0.42 30.61 5.50
CA ASP A 39 -0.11 31.57 4.53
C ASP A 39 -0.66 30.80 3.32
N VAL A 40 -1.98 30.66 3.28
CA VAL A 40 -2.69 29.90 2.25
C VAL A 40 -3.81 30.75 1.68
N THR A 41 -3.76 30.98 0.37
CA THR A 41 -4.84 31.62 -0.39
C THR A 41 -5.58 30.58 -1.22
N ILE A 42 -6.91 30.57 -1.12
CA ILE A 42 -7.76 29.60 -1.80
C ILE A 42 -8.71 30.36 -2.73
N SER A 43 -8.83 29.89 -3.97
CA SER A 43 -9.69 30.48 -4.99
C SER A 43 -10.38 29.41 -5.82
N GLY A 44 -11.49 29.77 -6.48
CA GLY A 44 -12.25 28.84 -7.31
C GLY A 44 -13.11 27.84 -6.52
N THR A 45 -13.32 28.03 -5.22
CA THR A 45 -14.27 27.23 -4.44
C THR A 45 -15.66 27.31 -5.04
N GLY A 46 -16.34 26.16 -5.14
CA GLY A 46 -17.61 26.07 -5.86
C GLY A 46 -17.50 26.29 -7.37
N SER A 47 -16.34 25.98 -7.97
CA SER A 47 -16.14 25.84 -9.42
C SER A 47 -15.58 24.45 -9.76
N ASP A 48 -15.34 24.15 -11.03
CA ASP A 48 -14.70 22.92 -11.51
C ASP A 48 -13.18 22.91 -11.30
N HIS A 49 -12.58 24.07 -10.95
CA HIS A 49 -11.16 24.20 -10.66
C HIS A 49 -10.88 24.99 -9.38
N VAL A 50 -10.45 24.31 -8.33
CA VAL A 50 -9.97 24.94 -7.10
C VAL A 50 -8.46 25.12 -7.15
N ILE A 51 -7.98 26.31 -6.80
CA ILE A 51 -6.55 26.62 -6.72
C ILE A 51 -6.21 27.00 -5.28
N ILE A 52 -5.27 26.27 -4.69
CA ILE A 52 -4.73 26.48 -3.35
C ILE A 52 -3.28 26.95 -3.50
N GLN A 53 -3.03 28.21 -3.19
CA GLN A 53 -1.68 28.79 -3.15
C GLN A 53 -1.16 28.72 -1.71
N ASN A 54 -0.12 27.92 -1.48
CA ASN A 54 0.53 27.75 -0.18
C ASN A 54 1.92 28.41 -0.19
N ASP A 55 2.03 29.57 0.45
CA ASP A 55 3.27 30.35 0.54
C ASP A 55 4.06 30.05 1.83
N SER A 56 3.77 28.92 2.47
CA SER A 56 4.45 28.41 3.67
C SER A 56 5.07 27.02 3.44
N MET A 57 6.19 26.74 4.10
CA MET A 57 6.82 25.41 4.06
C MET A 57 5.91 24.31 4.63
N ARG A 58 5.12 24.65 5.65
CA ARG A 58 4.08 23.77 6.20
C ARG A 58 2.82 24.57 6.51
N SER A 59 1.67 24.09 6.08
CA SER A 59 0.38 24.72 6.34
C SER A 59 -0.70 23.70 6.68
N VAL A 60 -1.73 24.16 7.37
CA VAL A 60 -2.88 23.36 7.79
C VAL A 60 -4.15 24.07 7.37
N VAL A 61 -5.01 23.37 6.64
CA VAL A 61 -6.33 23.81 6.23
C VAL A 61 -7.34 22.74 6.65
N ASP A 62 -8.32 23.15 7.44
CA ASP A 62 -9.49 22.33 7.75
C ASP A 62 -10.58 22.63 6.69
N TRP A 63 -11.35 21.61 6.32
CA TRP A 63 -12.38 21.65 5.27
C TRP A 63 -13.66 21.00 5.78
N ASP A 64 -14.84 21.54 5.42
CA ASP A 64 -16.09 20.81 5.66
C ASP A 64 -16.15 19.54 4.79
N SER A 65 -15.79 19.67 3.51
CA SER A 65 -15.63 18.53 2.60
C SER A 65 -14.43 18.71 1.66
N PHE A 66 -13.80 17.60 1.32
CA PHE A 66 -12.70 17.55 0.35
C PHE A 66 -12.95 16.36 -0.60
N SER A 67 -13.68 16.62 -1.66
CA SER A 67 -13.89 15.70 -2.78
C SER A 67 -13.41 16.39 -4.07
N ILE A 68 -13.31 15.64 -5.17
CA ILE A 68 -13.06 16.19 -6.51
C ILE A 68 -13.89 15.39 -7.52
N GLY A 69 -14.89 16.02 -8.13
CA GLY A 69 -15.77 15.39 -9.11
C GLY A 69 -15.06 14.99 -10.40
N ALA A 70 -15.68 14.10 -11.18
CA ALA A 70 -15.13 13.69 -12.48
C ALA A 70 -15.03 14.90 -13.43
N GLY A 71 -13.85 15.11 -14.01
CA GLY A 71 -13.55 16.27 -14.86
C GLY A 71 -13.18 17.54 -14.10
N GLU A 72 -13.27 17.54 -12.77
CA GLU A 72 -12.86 18.66 -11.92
C GLU A 72 -11.39 18.51 -11.48
N THR A 73 -10.79 19.63 -11.07
CA THR A 73 -9.39 19.70 -10.64
C THR A 73 -9.23 20.51 -9.36
N THR A 74 -8.39 20.03 -8.45
CA THR A 74 -7.82 20.84 -7.37
C THR A 74 -6.31 20.91 -7.55
N SER A 75 -5.77 22.12 -7.74
CA SER A 75 -4.33 22.37 -7.89
C SER A 75 -3.77 23.03 -6.64
N ILE A 76 -2.77 22.42 -6.02
CA ILE A 76 -2.07 22.93 -4.84
C ILE A 76 -0.67 23.38 -5.23
N ASN A 77 -0.50 24.68 -5.35
CA ASN A 77 0.77 25.33 -5.68
C ASN A 77 1.50 25.71 -4.40
N GLN A 78 2.58 24.99 -4.08
CA GLN A 78 3.36 25.20 -2.87
C GLN A 78 4.64 25.97 -3.15
N ILE A 79 5.11 26.75 -2.19
CA ILE A 79 6.32 27.60 -2.27
C ILE A 79 7.58 26.85 -2.71
N ALA A 80 7.67 25.55 -2.43
CA ALA A 80 8.76 24.67 -2.82
C ALA A 80 8.28 23.21 -2.95
N ASN A 81 9.06 22.36 -3.63
CA ASN A 81 8.71 20.94 -3.86
C ASN A 81 8.80 20.08 -2.59
N ASP A 82 9.51 20.55 -1.56
CA ASP A 82 9.62 19.91 -0.25
C ASP A 82 8.69 20.54 0.80
N ALA A 83 7.88 21.53 0.41
CA ALA A 83 6.79 22.03 1.23
C ALA A 83 5.67 20.99 1.38
N ALA A 84 4.90 21.11 2.45
CA ALA A 84 3.79 20.22 2.76
C ALA A 84 2.53 21.00 3.19
N ILE A 85 1.37 20.59 2.70
CA ILE A 85 0.07 21.07 3.19
C ILE A 85 -0.73 19.93 3.79
N LEU A 86 -1.35 20.16 4.94
CA LEU A 86 -2.32 19.27 5.56
C LEU A 86 -3.73 19.76 5.32
N ASN A 87 -4.51 18.94 4.62
CA ASN A 87 -5.94 19.13 4.38
C ASN A 87 -6.69 18.15 5.29
N ARG A 88 -7.40 18.66 6.29
CA ARG A 88 -8.20 17.84 7.21
C ARG A 88 -9.68 18.08 6.96
N VAL A 89 -10.42 17.02 6.69
CA VAL A 89 -11.89 17.07 6.62
C VAL A 89 -12.46 16.99 8.02
N THR A 90 -13.29 17.97 8.38
CA THR A 90 -13.98 18.07 9.67
C THR A 90 -15.49 17.84 9.57
N GLY A 91 -16.05 17.83 8.36
CA GLY A 91 -17.44 17.46 8.11
C GLY A 91 -17.67 15.94 8.15
N GLY A 92 -18.88 15.51 7.82
CA GLY A 92 -19.33 14.12 7.97
C GLY A 92 -19.18 13.22 6.73
N ASP A 93 -18.78 13.78 5.59
CA ASP A 93 -18.72 13.07 4.32
C ASP A 93 -17.33 12.47 4.05
N ILE A 94 -17.32 11.38 3.29
CA ILE A 94 -16.08 10.78 2.77
C ILE A 94 -15.46 11.68 1.70
N SER A 95 -14.15 11.55 1.49
CA SER A 95 -13.46 12.20 0.37
C SER A 95 -13.55 11.33 -0.87
N GLU A 96 -14.27 11.80 -1.90
CA GLU A 96 -14.38 11.10 -3.19
C GLU A 96 -13.59 11.83 -4.27
N ILE A 97 -12.52 11.22 -4.77
CA ILE A 97 -11.63 11.79 -5.80
C ILE A 97 -11.85 11.02 -7.11
N TYR A 98 -12.75 11.54 -7.95
CA TYR A 98 -12.97 11.07 -9.32
C TYR A 98 -12.27 11.96 -10.37
N GLY A 99 -11.92 13.19 -10.00
CA GLY A 99 -11.15 14.13 -10.83
C GLY A 99 -9.66 14.13 -10.53
N THR A 100 -9.02 15.29 -10.64
CA THR A 100 -7.56 15.44 -10.50
C THR A 100 -7.19 16.25 -9.26
N LEU A 101 -6.37 15.68 -8.38
CA LEU A 101 -5.63 16.39 -7.35
C LEU A 101 -4.17 16.51 -7.78
N GLU A 102 -3.66 17.72 -7.95
CA GLU A 102 -2.26 17.95 -8.35
C GLU A 102 -1.50 18.87 -7.39
N SER A 103 -0.21 18.59 -7.16
CA SER A 103 0.68 19.47 -6.40
C SER A 103 2.15 19.29 -6.75
N ASN A 104 2.92 20.37 -6.73
CA ASN A 104 4.38 20.29 -6.84
C ASN A 104 5.05 19.79 -5.55
N GLY A 105 4.38 19.88 -4.40
CA GLY A 105 4.90 19.47 -3.08
C GLY A 105 4.13 18.31 -2.45
N GLN A 106 4.33 18.11 -1.15
CA GLN A 106 3.67 17.04 -0.40
C GLN A 106 2.25 17.42 0.00
N VAL A 107 1.30 16.50 -0.15
CA VAL A 107 -0.09 16.71 0.23
C VAL A 107 -0.51 15.66 1.25
N TYR A 108 -1.04 16.11 2.38
CA TYR A 108 -1.67 15.27 3.38
C TYR A 108 -3.18 15.47 3.27
N LEU A 109 -3.93 14.38 3.11
CA LEU A 109 -5.39 14.36 3.12
C LEU A 109 -5.86 13.47 4.27
N ILE A 110 -6.43 14.09 5.29
CA ILE A 110 -6.94 13.42 6.49
C ILE A 110 -8.46 13.48 6.46
N ASN A 111 -9.13 12.34 6.37
CA ASN A 111 -10.58 12.25 6.49
C ASN A 111 -10.97 10.98 7.25
N GLU A 112 -11.39 11.16 8.50
CA GLU A 112 -11.77 10.04 9.38
C GLU A 112 -13.03 9.30 8.90
N ASN A 113 -13.84 9.91 8.02
CA ASN A 113 -15.02 9.28 7.44
C ASN A 113 -14.67 8.27 6.34
N GLY A 114 -13.52 8.43 5.67
CA GLY A 114 -13.07 7.57 4.58
C GLY A 114 -12.53 8.34 3.37
N ILE A 115 -11.72 7.66 2.56
CA ILE A 115 -11.12 8.25 1.34
C ILE A 115 -11.27 7.25 0.18
N LEU A 116 -11.86 7.69 -0.92
CA LEU A 116 -12.02 6.94 -2.16
C LEU A 116 -11.31 7.66 -3.30
N ILE A 117 -10.31 7.02 -3.90
CA ILE A 117 -9.78 7.42 -5.21
C ILE A 117 -10.50 6.61 -6.27
N GLY A 118 -11.54 7.19 -6.86
CA GLY A 118 -12.45 6.53 -7.79
C GLY A 118 -11.78 6.16 -9.13
N GLN A 119 -12.43 5.31 -9.92
CA GLN A 119 -11.94 4.99 -11.25
C GLN A 119 -11.85 6.26 -12.11
N GLY A 120 -10.69 6.49 -12.74
CA GLY A 120 -10.40 7.72 -13.49
C GLY A 120 -9.86 8.86 -12.62
N GLY A 121 -10.00 8.78 -11.29
CA GLY A 121 -9.39 9.72 -10.35
C GLY A 121 -7.87 9.67 -10.39
N LEU A 122 -7.24 10.84 -10.35
CA LEU A 122 -5.79 11.02 -10.38
C LEU A 122 -5.35 11.87 -9.20
N VAL A 123 -4.44 11.34 -8.39
CA VAL A 123 -3.65 12.11 -7.43
C VAL A 123 -2.22 12.15 -7.93
N ASP A 124 -1.72 13.33 -8.33
CA ASP A 124 -0.36 13.52 -8.83
C ASP A 124 0.36 14.61 -8.03
N THR A 125 1.19 14.19 -7.08
CA THR A 125 1.79 15.11 -6.11
C THR A 125 3.28 14.87 -5.91
N GLY A 126 3.98 15.86 -5.35
CA GLY A 126 5.37 15.73 -4.89
C GLY A 126 5.58 14.77 -3.72
N GLY A 127 4.51 14.14 -3.22
CA GLY A 127 4.44 13.17 -2.14
C GLY A 127 3.02 13.18 -1.57
N PHE A 128 2.51 12.04 -1.13
CA PHE A 128 1.12 11.94 -0.71
C PHE A 128 0.97 11.16 0.59
N VAL A 129 0.21 11.70 1.54
CA VAL A 129 -0.23 10.95 2.71
C VAL A 129 -1.74 11.04 2.79
N ALA A 130 -2.43 9.92 2.60
CA ALA A 130 -3.86 9.82 2.89
C ALA A 130 -4.09 9.04 4.17
N SER A 131 -4.95 9.54 5.04
CA SER A 131 -5.23 8.89 6.32
C SER A 131 -6.68 9.01 6.74
N THR A 132 -7.23 7.92 7.30
CA THR A 132 -8.50 7.95 8.06
C THR A 132 -8.26 7.97 9.57
N LEU A 133 -7.00 7.96 9.99
CA LEU A 133 -6.55 8.30 11.34
C LEU A 133 -6.13 9.77 11.36
N ASN A 134 -6.32 10.43 12.49
CA ASN A 134 -5.95 11.82 12.65
C ASN A 134 -4.49 11.98 13.10
N VAL A 135 -3.90 13.13 12.81
CA VAL A 135 -2.58 13.56 13.28
C VAL A 135 -2.70 14.97 13.87
N SER A 136 -1.99 15.23 14.97
CA SER A 136 -2.03 16.55 15.58
C SER A 136 -1.35 17.61 14.71
N ASN A 137 -1.81 18.87 14.80
CA ASN A 137 -1.13 19.97 14.12
C ASN A 137 0.32 20.12 14.59
N ALA A 138 0.61 19.83 15.87
CA ALA A 138 1.95 19.91 16.42
C ALA A 138 2.89 18.88 15.80
N ASP A 139 2.47 17.62 15.69
CA ASP A 139 3.27 16.56 15.06
C ASP A 139 3.51 16.85 13.59
N PHE A 140 2.44 17.28 12.88
CA PHE A 140 2.56 17.67 11.48
C PHE A 140 3.54 18.84 11.34
N LEU A 141 3.37 19.95 12.05
CA LEU A 141 4.24 21.13 11.91
C LEU A 141 5.69 20.87 12.39
N GLY A 142 5.89 19.95 13.32
CA GLY A 142 7.20 19.58 13.84
C GLY A 142 8.10 18.81 12.87
N ALA A 143 7.54 18.23 11.79
CA ALA A 143 8.26 17.48 10.75
C ALA A 143 9.13 16.31 11.24
N GLY A 144 8.85 15.81 12.45
CA GLY A 144 9.47 14.63 13.03
C GLY A 144 8.64 13.37 12.79
N ASP A 145 8.73 12.44 13.75
CA ASP A 145 7.81 11.31 13.80
C ASP A 145 6.37 11.81 13.97
N MET A 146 5.47 11.29 13.15
CA MET A 146 4.05 11.64 13.20
C MET A 146 3.24 10.48 13.73
N LEU A 147 2.51 10.71 14.82
CA LEU A 147 1.61 9.72 15.40
C LEU A 147 0.20 9.92 14.86
N PHE A 148 -0.28 8.92 14.15
CA PHE A 148 -1.64 8.85 13.63
C PHE A 148 -2.50 8.00 14.58
N THR A 149 -3.53 8.60 15.15
CA THR A 149 -4.45 8.01 16.15
C THR A 149 -5.87 8.44 15.86
N GLN A 150 -6.84 7.98 16.66
CA GLN A 150 -8.21 8.52 16.69
C GLN A 150 -8.85 8.58 15.28
N GLY A 151 -9.33 7.45 14.80
CA GLY A 151 -10.29 7.43 13.69
C GLY A 151 -11.66 7.01 14.19
N ILE A 152 -12.72 7.41 13.48
CA ILE A 152 -14.10 6.96 13.74
C ILE A 152 -14.16 5.43 13.58
N GLU A 153 -14.68 4.69 14.58
CA GLU A 153 -14.78 3.22 14.52
C GLU A 153 -15.67 2.74 13.35
N ALA A 154 -16.71 3.51 13.03
CA ALA A 154 -17.57 3.32 11.87
C ALA A 154 -17.09 4.05 10.61
N GLY A 155 -15.92 4.71 10.66
CA GLY A 155 -15.32 5.41 9.53
C GLY A 155 -14.94 4.43 8.43
N GLY A 156 -15.15 4.82 7.18
CA GLY A 156 -14.72 4.09 6.00
C GLY A 156 -13.19 3.94 5.94
N GLY A 157 -12.73 2.92 5.22
CA GLY A 157 -11.31 2.74 4.92
C GLY A 157 -10.79 3.67 3.82
N ILE A 158 -9.59 3.37 3.33
CA ILE A 158 -9.04 3.97 2.11
C ILE A 158 -9.22 2.97 0.96
N THR A 159 -9.92 3.39 -0.10
CA THR A 159 -10.09 2.57 -1.30
C THR A 159 -9.50 3.26 -2.53
N VAL A 160 -8.72 2.53 -3.32
CA VAL A 160 -8.05 3.05 -4.54
C VAL A 160 -8.46 2.23 -5.75
N HIS A 161 -9.25 2.83 -6.63
CA HIS A 161 -9.59 2.34 -7.97
C HIS A 161 -8.96 3.17 -9.10
N GLY A 162 -8.58 4.42 -8.80
CA GLY A 162 -7.86 5.31 -9.70
C GLY A 162 -6.33 5.18 -9.58
N THR A 163 -5.63 6.28 -9.82
CA THR A 163 -4.16 6.34 -9.75
C THR A 163 -3.70 7.36 -8.72
N ILE A 164 -2.81 6.94 -7.83
CA ILE A 164 -2.02 7.81 -6.97
C ILE A 164 -0.57 7.72 -7.47
N ARG A 165 0.04 8.85 -7.82
CA ARG A 165 1.43 8.87 -8.26
C ARG A 165 2.24 10.02 -7.69
N SER A 166 3.55 9.78 -7.62
CA SER A 166 4.56 10.83 -7.45
C SER A 166 5.64 10.67 -8.50
N VAL A 167 5.59 11.54 -9.52
CA VAL A 167 6.53 11.51 -10.65
C VAL A 167 7.91 12.04 -10.24
N THR A 168 7.96 12.94 -9.27
CA THR A 168 9.19 13.56 -8.75
C THR A 168 9.92 12.71 -7.70
N GLY A 169 9.36 11.55 -7.33
CA GLY A 169 9.96 10.61 -6.39
C GLY A 169 9.65 10.86 -4.92
N GLY A 170 8.58 11.62 -4.65
CA GLY A 170 7.99 11.75 -3.33
C GLY A 170 7.43 10.44 -2.80
N ASP A 171 7.43 10.28 -1.49
CA ASP A 171 6.89 9.08 -0.87
C ASP A 171 5.35 9.13 -0.81
N ILE A 172 4.70 7.97 -0.89
CA ILE A 172 3.25 7.82 -0.78
C ILE A 172 2.92 6.93 0.41
N PHE A 173 2.08 7.41 1.33
CA PHE A 173 1.62 6.65 2.49
C PHE A 173 0.09 6.63 2.57
N LEU A 174 -0.50 5.45 2.73
CA LEU A 174 -1.91 5.29 3.07
C LEU A 174 -2.02 4.70 4.48
N LEU A 175 -2.70 5.40 5.38
CA LEU A 175 -2.79 5.05 6.81
C LEU A 175 -4.27 4.92 7.23
N SER A 176 -4.73 3.72 7.55
CA SER A 176 -6.14 3.51 7.90
C SER A 176 -6.31 2.27 8.78
N ARG A 177 -7.54 1.92 9.15
CA ARG A 177 -7.84 0.58 9.68
C ARG A 177 -8.00 -0.43 8.54
N GLU A 178 -8.56 -0.01 7.41
CA GLU A 178 -8.75 -0.84 6.24
C GLU A 178 -8.27 -0.12 4.98
N ILE A 179 -7.43 -0.80 4.21
CA ILE A 179 -6.92 -0.28 2.94
C ILE A 179 -7.22 -1.31 1.86
N GLU A 180 -7.90 -0.88 0.80
CA GLU A 180 -8.12 -1.67 -0.40
C GLU A 180 -7.53 -0.96 -1.63
N VAL A 181 -6.60 -1.63 -2.30
CA VAL A 181 -6.18 -1.27 -3.66
C VAL A 181 -6.92 -2.21 -4.61
N GLY A 182 -7.95 -1.69 -5.29
CA GLY A 182 -8.77 -2.46 -6.22
C GLY A 182 -8.01 -2.87 -7.48
N GLU A 183 -8.61 -3.72 -8.32
CA GLU A 183 -7.94 -4.30 -9.50
C GLU A 183 -7.41 -3.24 -10.49
N THR A 184 -8.11 -2.12 -10.62
CA THR A 184 -7.69 -0.98 -11.46
C THR A 184 -6.81 0.02 -10.71
N GLY A 185 -6.69 -0.12 -9.39
CA GLY A 185 -5.96 0.78 -8.52
C GLY A 185 -4.46 0.74 -8.79
N ARG A 186 -3.84 1.91 -8.90
CA ARG A 186 -2.39 2.06 -9.08
C ARG A 186 -1.83 3.03 -8.05
N ILE A 187 -0.76 2.63 -7.38
CA ILE A 187 0.01 3.48 -6.47
C ILE A 187 1.47 3.43 -6.89
N GLU A 188 1.99 4.55 -7.37
CA GLU A 188 3.29 4.59 -8.05
C GLU A 188 4.16 5.74 -7.55
N SER A 189 5.38 5.43 -7.09
CA SER A 189 6.37 6.46 -6.82
C SER A 189 7.68 6.20 -7.53
N ASN A 190 8.07 7.12 -8.41
CA ASN A 190 9.31 6.99 -9.18
C ASN A 190 10.52 7.43 -8.35
N GLY A 191 11.16 6.48 -7.64
CA GLY A 191 12.29 6.79 -6.75
C GLY A 191 11.89 7.05 -5.30
N GLY A 192 10.59 7.06 -5.00
CA GLY A 192 10.07 7.17 -3.63
C GLY A 192 9.77 5.84 -2.95
N TYR A 193 9.28 5.91 -1.73
CA TYR A 193 8.68 4.82 -0.97
C TYR A 193 7.17 4.78 -1.20
N VAL A 194 6.59 3.58 -1.17
CA VAL A 194 5.14 3.41 -0.99
C VAL A 194 4.88 2.59 0.28
N GLY A 195 4.14 3.14 1.23
CA GLY A 195 3.80 2.50 2.49
C GLY A 195 2.29 2.39 2.70
N LEU A 196 1.78 1.19 2.96
CA LEU A 196 0.39 0.96 3.37
C LEU A 196 0.39 0.51 4.84
N GLY A 197 -0.18 1.31 5.73
CA GLY A 197 -0.25 1.05 7.16
C GLY A 197 -1.68 0.84 7.62
N ALA A 198 -2.01 -0.37 8.08
CA ALA A 198 -3.31 -0.70 8.60
C ALA A 198 -3.29 -0.96 10.12
N GLY A 199 -3.95 -0.12 10.91
CA GLY A 199 -3.98 -0.19 12.37
C GLY A 199 -4.82 0.93 13.00
N GLU A 200 -4.84 1.01 14.32
CA GLU A 200 -5.57 2.08 15.05
C GLU A 200 -4.64 3.16 15.61
N GLU A 201 -3.38 2.79 15.85
CA GLU A 201 -2.29 3.70 16.19
C GLU A 201 -1.09 3.40 15.30
N ILE A 202 -0.70 4.37 14.48
CA ILE A 202 0.36 4.22 13.50
C ILE A 202 1.36 5.36 13.66
N LEU A 203 2.62 5.01 13.90
CA LEU A 203 3.73 5.95 13.82
C LEU A 203 4.30 5.94 12.40
N LEU A 204 4.36 7.12 11.77
CA LEU A 204 5.08 7.32 10.52
C LEU A 204 6.37 8.11 10.81
N ARG A 205 7.51 7.52 10.46
CA ARG A 205 8.81 8.18 10.57
C ARG A 205 9.18 8.88 9.25
N PRO A 206 9.88 10.02 9.28
CA PRO A 206 10.33 10.71 8.07
C PRO A 206 11.47 9.97 7.37
N VAL A 207 12.26 9.16 8.09
CA VAL A 207 13.44 8.46 7.58
C VAL A 207 13.32 6.95 7.83
N ASP A 208 13.71 6.15 6.84
CA ASP A 208 13.80 4.68 6.98
C ASP A 208 15.04 4.33 7.81
N SER A 209 14.83 3.72 8.99
CA SER A 209 15.89 3.27 9.89
C SER A 209 16.44 1.88 9.53
N GLY A 210 15.95 1.27 8.45
CA GLY A 210 16.25 -0.11 8.10
C GLY A 210 15.13 -1.09 8.48
N ASP A 211 14.16 -0.70 9.31
CA ASP A 211 12.92 -1.48 9.55
C ASP A 211 11.70 -0.75 8.95
N GLY A 212 11.87 0.02 7.89
CA GLY A 212 10.78 0.76 7.28
C GLY A 212 10.37 1.98 8.10
N ARG A 213 9.30 2.65 7.65
CA ARG A 213 8.88 3.96 8.16
C ARG A 213 7.57 3.90 8.92
N ILE A 214 6.78 2.87 8.67
CA ILE A 214 5.52 2.61 9.37
C ILE A 214 5.80 1.73 10.61
N SER A 215 5.21 2.09 11.74
CA SER A 215 5.14 1.22 12.92
C SER A 215 3.72 1.19 13.46
N ILE A 216 3.12 0.01 13.42
CA ILE A 216 1.79 -0.23 13.96
C ILE A 216 1.93 -0.48 15.47
N ARG A 217 1.37 0.39 16.29
CA ARG A 217 1.53 0.33 17.76
C ARG A 217 0.36 -0.37 18.44
N ALA A 218 -0.84 -0.26 17.89
CA ALA A 218 -2.04 -0.86 18.47
C ALA A 218 -3.16 -1.09 17.44
N GLY A 219 -4.11 -1.91 17.86
CA GLY A 219 -5.41 -2.06 17.22
C GLY A 219 -5.51 -3.20 16.22
N LYS A 220 -6.52 -3.10 15.36
CA LYS A 220 -6.76 -4.02 14.24
C LYS A 220 -6.53 -3.30 12.92
N GLY A 221 -6.14 -4.05 11.90
CA GLY A 221 -6.03 -3.52 10.56
C GLY A 221 -5.86 -4.59 9.50
N LYS A 222 -6.34 -4.27 8.30
CA LYS A 222 -6.30 -5.15 7.14
C LYS A 222 -5.94 -4.39 5.87
N ILE A 223 -5.11 -5.02 5.05
CA ILE A 223 -4.73 -4.54 3.72
C ILE A 223 -5.15 -5.59 2.68
N ILE A 224 -5.89 -5.16 1.66
CA ILE A 224 -6.14 -5.94 0.46
C ILE A 224 -5.48 -5.23 -0.72
N ASN A 225 -4.56 -5.91 -1.41
CA ASN A 225 -4.00 -5.43 -2.67
C ASN A 225 -4.41 -6.35 -3.81
N ARG A 226 -5.31 -5.88 -4.66
CA ARG A 226 -5.67 -6.51 -5.95
C ARG A 226 -5.04 -5.78 -7.14
N GLY A 227 -4.66 -4.52 -6.96
CA GLY A 227 -4.09 -3.67 -7.99
C GLY A 227 -2.56 -3.69 -8.03
N HIS A 228 -1.98 -2.52 -8.28
CA HIS A 228 -0.55 -2.37 -8.53
C HIS A 228 0.08 -1.35 -7.57
N VAL A 229 1.10 -1.79 -6.84
CA VAL A 229 1.95 -0.94 -5.98
C VAL A 229 3.37 -0.99 -6.50
N GLU A 230 3.93 0.15 -6.89
CA GLU A 230 5.28 0.24 -7.45
C GLU A 230 6.08 1.43 -6.89
N ALA A 231 7.31 1.15 -6.45
CA ALA A 231 8.16 2.12 -5.79
C ALA A 231 9.65 1.80 -5.94
N ALA A 232 10.53 2.64 -5.38
CA ALA A 232 11.91 2.23 -5.12
C ALA A 232 12.00 1.23 -3.95
N ALA A 233 11.13 1.39 -2.96
CA ALA A 233 10.94 0.46 -1.86
C ALA A 233 9.49 0.50 -1.38
N ALA A 234 8.95 -0.63 -0.92
CA ALA A 234 7.56 -0.73 -0.49
C ALA A 234 7.42 -1.40 0.88
N GLU A 235 6.43 -0.98 1.66
CA GLU A 235 6.05 -1.67 2.89
C GLU A 235 4.53 -1.75 3.04
N LEU A 236 4.02 -2.94 3.35
CA LEU A 236 2.64 -3.15 3.79
C LEU A 236 2.71 -3.67 5.23
N ARG A 237 2.15 -2.92 6.17
CA ARG A 237 2.14 -3.28 7.58
C ARG A 237 0.72 -3.26 8.11
N ALA A 238 0.23 -4.37 8.64
CA ALA A 238 -1.11 -4.49 9.16
C ALA A 238 -1.11 -5.09 10.57
N ALA A 239 -1.83 -4.47 11.51
CA ALA A 239 -1.97 -4.97 12.88
C ALA A 239 -2.61 -6.36 12.93
N GLY A 240 -3.42 -6.72 11.93
CA GLY A 240 -4.23 -7.93 11.95
C GLY A 240 -5.49 -7.75 12.80
N GLY A 241 -5.90 -8.80 13.51
CA GLY A 241 -7.10 -8.77 14.32
C GLY A 241 -7.05 -9.85 15.39
N ASN A 242 -7.93 -10.86 15.28
CA ASN A 242 -7.77 -12.10 16.03
C ASN A 242 -6.80 -13.06 15.30
N GLU A 243 -6.55 -14.22 15.89
CA GLU A 243 -5.60 -15.22 15.37
C GLU A 243 -5.93 -15.73 13.94
N TYR A 244 -7.18 -15.61 13.49
CA TYR A 244 -7.64 -16.05 12.16
C TYR A 244 -7.75 -14.91 11.15
N ALA A 245 -7.54 -13.66 11.58
CA ALA A 245 -7.71 -12.50 10.72
C ALA A 245 -6.63 -12.46 9.63
N LEU A 246 -7.09 -12.26 8.40
CA LEU A 246 -6.23 -11.97 7.25
C LEU A 246 -5.77 -10.52 7.36
N ALA A 247 -4.53 -10.31 7.79
CA ALA A 247 -3.94 -8.98 7.98
C ALA A 247 -3.53 -8.37 6.64
N ILE A 248 -2.91 -9.18 5.76
CA ILE A 248 -2.52 -8.76 4.41
C ILE A 248 -2.99 -9.82 3.42
N ASN A 249 -3.69 -9.40 2.37
CA ASN A 249 -4.06 -10.22 1.24
C ASN A 249 -3.57 -9.58 -0.06
N ASN A 250 -2.49 -10.11 -0.62
CA ASN A 250 -1.96 -9.66 -1.90
C ASN A 250 -2.34 -10.64 -3.02
N THR A 251 -3.26 -10.23 -3.89
CA THR A 251 -3.56 -10.92 -5.16
C THR A 251 -3.05 -10.15 -6.37
N GLY A 252 -2.71 -8.87 -6.19
CA GLY A 252 -2.14 -7.98 -7.19
C GLY A 252 -0.61 -8.01 -7.23
N VAL A 253 -0.02 -6.86 -7.53
CA VAL A 253 1.43 -6.69 -7.68
C VAL A 253 1.96 -5.72 -6.64
N VAL A 254 3.08 -6.09 -6.00
CA VAL A 254 3.94 -5.17 -5.23
C VAL A 254 5.34 -5.23 -5.83
N ARG A 255 5.87 -4.10 -6.29
CA ARG A 255 7.15 -4.01 -7.00
C ARG A 255 8.07 -2.94 -6.40
N ALA A 256 9.30 -3.32 -6.08
CA ALA A 256 10.36 -2.43 -5.64
C ALA A 256 11.55 -2.48 -6.61
N ASN A 257 11.66 -1.48 -7.48
CA ASN A 257 12.68 -1.44 -8.52
C ASN A 257 14.05 -0.99 -8.03
N GLY A 258 14.14 -0.44 -6.82
CA GLY A 258 15.36 0.10 -6.25
C GLY A 258 15.89 1.34 -6.98
N VAL A 259 16.54 2.22 -6.22
CA VAL A 259 17.45 3.24 -6.72
C VAL A 259 18.69 3.24 -5.82
N SER A 260 19.82 3.83 -6.24
CA SER A 260 21.11 3.66 -5.53
C SER A 260 21.08 4.02 -4.02
N LYS A 261 20.06 4.77 -3.57
CA LYS A 261 19.83 5.15 -2.17
C LYS A 261 18.70 4.38 -1.45
N LYS A 262 17.75 3.78 -2.17
CA LYS A 262 16.60 3.04 -1.61
C LYS A 262 16.64 1.65 -2.19
N GLY A 263 17.29 0.73 -1.47
CA GLY A 263 17.84 -0.52 -1.98
C GLY A 263 16.83 -1.60 -2.37
N GLY A 264 15.77 -1.28 -3.11
CA GLY A 264 14.91 -2.26 -3.79
C GLY A 264 14.33 -3.32 -2.86
N ARG A 265 13.70 -2.88 -1.77
CA ARG A 265 13.19 -3.75 -0.70
C ARG A 265 11.67 -3.73 -0.63
N ILE A 266 11.07 -4.88 -0.32
CA ILE A 266 9.66 -5.01 0.07
C ILE A 266 9.56 -5.63 1.47
N LEU A 267 8.77 -5.02 2.36
CA LEU A 267 8.35 -5.60 3.64
C LEU A 267 6.84 -5.84 3.64
N LEU A 268 6.42 -7.07 3.95
CA LEU A 268 5.03 -7.43 4.22
C LEU A 268 4.93 -7.93 5.66
N THR A 269 4.40 -7.13 6.58
CA THR A 269 4.35 -7.46 8.02
C THR A 269 2.92 -7.48 8.53
N GLY A 270 2.44 -8.64 8.97
CA GLY A 270 1.09 -8.81 9.52
C GLY A 270 1.07 -9.28 10.98
N GLY A 271 0.32 -8.62 11.85
CA GLY A 271 -0.02 -9.13 13.18
C GLY A 271 -1.09 -10.25 13.17
N GLY A 272 -1.49 -10.70 11.98
CA GLY A 272 -2.30 -11.88 11.70
C GLY A 272 -1.76 -12.58 10.45
N LYS A 273 -2.60 -13.35 9.75
CA LYS A 273 -2.18 -14.09 8.55
C LYS A 273 -1.78 -13.14 7.41
N VAL A 274 -0.68 -13.45 6.73
CA VAL A 274 -0.24 -12.80 5.48
C VAL A 274 -0.42 -13.81 4.34
N LYS A 275 -1.24 -13.46 3.34
CA LYS A 275 -1.48 -14.28 2.15
C LYS A 275 -1.00 -13.57 0.89
N ASN A 276 -0.19 -14.25 0.08
CA ASN A 276 0.19 -13.80 -1.26
C ASN A 276 -0.22 -14.86 -2.29
N THR A 277 -1.09 -14.49 -3.22
CA THR A 277 -1.37 -15.26 -4.46
C THR A 277 -1.01 -14.46 -5.71
N GLY A 278 -0.54 -13.22 -5.54
CA GLY A 278 -0.13 -12.32 -6.60
C GLY A 278 1.37 -12.36 -6.85
N ARG A 279 1.95 -11.21 -7.17
CA ARG A 279 3.39 -11.04 -7.43
C ARG A 279 4.02 -10.02 -6.48
N VAL A 280 5.11 -10.41 -5.84
CA VAL A 280 5.96 -9.55 -5.03
C VAL A 280 7.36 -9.57 -5.64
N VAL A 281 7.84 -8.44 -6.15
CA VAL A 281 9.10 -8.39 -6.93
C VAL A 281 9.98 -7.26 -6.45
N ALA A 282 11.15 -7.58 -5.91
CA ALA A 282 12.11 -6.61 -5.42
C ALA A 282 13.48 -6.82 -6.09
N ARG A 283 14.30 -5.77 -6.20
CA ARG A 283 15.69 -5.92 -6.71
C ARG A 283 16.64 -6.56 -5.71
N LYS A 284 16.43 -6.34 -4.40
CA LYS A 284 17.40 -6.73 -3.37
C LYS A 284 16.84 -7.69 -2.35
N LYS A 285 15.71 -7.34 -1.71
CA LYS A 285 15.23 -8.10 -0.55
C LYS A 285 13.71 -8.07 -0.45
N VAL A 286 13.10 -9.23 -0.21
CA VAL A 286 11.71 -9.35 0.22
C VAL A 286 11.69 -9.98 1.60
N VAL A 287 11.03 -9.32 2.54
CA VAL A 287 10.76 -9.87 3.87
C VAL A 287 9.25 -9.99 4.05
N VAL A 288 8.80 -11.19 4.40
CA VAL A 288 7.41 -11.46 4.77
C VAL A 288 7.41 -11.94 6.22
N ARG A 289 6.74 -11.17 7.09
CA ARG A 289 6.61 -11.45 8.52
C ARG A 289 5.16 -11.60 8.90
N SER A 290 4.87 -12.62 9.70
CA SER A 290 3.57 -12.78 10.34
C SER A 290 3.72 -13.26 11.77
N THR A 291 2.91 -12.74 12.68
CA THR A 291 2.83 -13.27 14.05
C THR A 291 2.00 -14.56 14.13
N LYS A 292 1.43 -15.02 13.01
CA LYS A 292 0.53 -16.19 12.93
C LYS A 292 0.93 -17.15 11.82
N LYS A 293 0.63 -16.78 10.58
CA LYS A 293 0.80 -17.66 9.42
C LYS A 293 1.14 -16.89 8.16
N ILE A 294 2.12 -17.39 7.42
CA ILE A 294 2.36 -17.00 6.04
C ILE A 294 1.77 -18.06 5.12
N VAL A 295 1.04 -17.62 4.10
CA VAL A 295 0.59 -18.46 2.98
C VAL A 295 1.04 -17.81 1.68
N ASN A 296 1.94 -18.48 0.96
CA ASN A 296 2.30 -18.09 -0.39
C ASN A 296 1.76 -19.14 -1.36
N ALA A 297 1.06 -18.69 -2.40
CA ALA A 297 0.63 -19.46 -3.57
C ALA A 297 0.89 -18.67 -4.87
N GLY A 298 1.76 -17.66 -4.80
CA GLY A 298 2.08 -16.75 -5.88
C GLY A 298 3.58 -16.64 -6.10
N THR A 299 4.00 -15.57 -6.78
CA THR A 299 5.43 -15.31 -7.02
C THR A 299 5.99 -14.35 -5.99
N VAL A 300 7.13 -14.70 -5.40
CA VAL A 300 8.01 -13.77 -4.69
C VAL A 300 9.39 -13.83 -5.33
N LYS A 301 9.86 -12.71 -5.87
CA LYS A 301 11.18 -12.61 -6.51
C LYS A 301 12.01 -11.51 -5.85
N ALA A 302 13.25 -11.82 -5.50
CA ALA A 302 14.24 -10.85 -5.09
C ALA A 302 15.52 -11.03 -5.91
N GLY A 303 15.90 -10.05 -6.73
CA GLY A 303 17.17 -10.12 -7.45
C GLY A 303 17.31 -9.15 -8.62
N GLY A 304 18.55 -9.05 -9.11
CA GLY A 304 18.96 -8.33 -10.31
C GLY A 304 19.96 -9.18 -11.07
N ASP A 305 21.14 -8.60 -11.35
CA ASP A 305 22.24 -9.36 -11.97
C ASP A 305 22.73 -10.47 -11.04
N THR A 306 22.86 -10.19 -9.75
CA THR A 306 22.99 -11.22 -8.70
C THR A 306 21.64 -11.40 -8.01
N GLY A 307 21.36 -12.63 -7.57
CA GLY A 307 20.20 -12.96 -6.77
C GLY A 307 20.10 -12.12 -5.49
N GLY A 308 18.87 -11.85 -5.06
CA GLY A 308 18.58 -11.09 -3.85
C GLY A 308 18.36 -12.00 -2.64
N GLU A 309 17.58 -11.50 -1.68
CA GLU A 309 17.23 -12.22 -0.47
C GLU A 309 15.72 -12.32 -0.28
N ILE A 310 15.25 -13.51 0.08
CA ILE A 310 13.86 -13.74 0.54
C ILE A 310 13.91 -14.28 1.97
N ILE A 311 13.16 -13.65 2.87
CA ILE A 311 12.97 -14.11 4.26
C ILE A 311 11.48 -14.25 4.54
N PHE A 312 11.05 -15.46 4.93
CA PHE A 312 9.73 -15.71 5.48
C PHE A 312 9.86 -16.08 6.96
N GLU A 313 9.24 -15.28 7.83
CA GLU A 313 9.29 -15.42 9.29
C GLU A 313 7.87 -15.43 9.87
N ALA A 314 7.44 -16.58 10.36
CA ALA A 314 6.17 -16.76 11.06
C ALA A 314 6.13 -18.08 11.83
N PRO A 315 5.28 -18.23 12.86
CA PRO A 315 5.09 -19.51 13.54
C PRO A 315 4.67 -20.65 12.60
N GLU A 316 3.83 -20.36 11.60
CA GLU A 316 3.43 -21.31 10.57
C GLU A 316 3.67 -20.73 9.17
N ILE A 317 4.29 -21.51 8.29
CA ILE A 317 4.56 -21.10 6.92
C ILE A 317 4.07 -22.19 5.95
N SER A 318 3.23 -21.80 5.00
CA SER A 318 2.83 -22.65 3.87
C SER A 318 3.29 -22.02 2.55
N VAL A 319 4.13 -22.74 1.82
CA VAL A 319 4.50 -22.47 0.43
C VAL A 319 3.72 -23.46 -0.43
N GLU A 320 2.53 -23.03 -0.86
CA GLU A 320 1.52 -23.85 -1.53
C GLU A 320 1.90 -24.16 -2.98
N ALA A 321 1.24 -25.16 -3.58
CA ALA A 321 1.40 -25.53 -4.97
C ALA A 321 1.26 -24.33 -5.93
N GLY A 322 2.16 -24.24 -6.92
CA GLY A 322 2.21 -23.12 -7.86
C GLY A 322 2.98 -21.89 -7.36
N SER A 323 3.48 -21.92 -6.11
CA SER A 323 4.42 -20.91 -5.61
C SER A 323 5.72 -20.90 -6.40
N LEU A 324 6.21 -19.69 -6.69
CA LEU A 324 7.57 -19.48 -7.16
C LEU A 324 8.27 -18.50 -6.21
N LEU A 325 9.21 -18.99 -5.43
CA LEU A 325 10.16 -18.17 -4.68
C LEU A 325 11.46 -18.14 -5.49
N ASP A 326 11.88 -16.95 -5.93
CA ASP A 326 12.97 -16.80 -6.89
C ASP A 326 14.00 -15.77 -6.42
N VAL A 327 15.17 -16.27 -6.04
CA VAL A 327 16.38 -15.48 -5.78
C VAL A 327 17.48 -15.81 -6.78
N SER A 328 17.14 -16.27 -7.99
CA SER A 328 18.12 -16.46 -9.06
C SER A 328 18.66 -15.13 -9.59
N GLY A 329 19.89 -15.18 -10.14
CA GLY A 329 20.53 -14.06 -10.82
C GLY A 329 21.39 -14.53 -12.00
N ALA A 330 21.65 -13.64 -12.95
CA ALA A 330 22.51 -13.94 -14.09
C ALA A 330 23.98 -14.22 -13.67
N LEU A 331 24.50 -13.43 -12.73
CA LEU A 331 25.88 -13.39 -12.27
C LEU A 331 26.08 -13.99 -10.87
N GLY A 332 25.12 -14.78 -10.39
CA GLY A 332 25.18 -15.44 -9.09
C GLY A 332 23.78 -15.60 -8.47
N GLY A 333 23.59 -16.71 -7.75
CA GLY A 333 22.37 -16.96 -6.99
C GLY A 333 22.29 -16.14 -5.69
N GLY A 334 21.08 -15.99 -5.16
CA GLY A 334 20.78 -15.26 -3.94
C GLY A 334 20.54 -16.18 -2.74
N ARG A 335 19.95 -15.65 -1.67
CA ARG A 335 19.70 -16.40 -0.43
C ARG A 335 18.22 -16.44 -0.09
N MET A 336 17.73 -17.59 0.36
CA MET A 336 16.35 -17.78 0.76
C MET A 336 16.28 -18.45 2.12
N PHE A 337 15.56 -17.83 3.06
CA PHE A 337 15.36 -18.33 4.41
C PHE A 337 13.88 -18.45 4.70
N ILE A 338 13.39 -19.69 4.84
CA ILE A 338 12.00 -20.02 5.08
C ILE A 338 11.90 -20.63 6.48
N GLY A 339 11.45 -19.82 7.44
CA GLY A 339 11.20 -20.25 8.81
C GLY A 339 12.41 -20.26 9.74
N GLY A 340 13.64 -20.09 9.27
CA GLY A 340 14.82 -20.00 10.14
C GLY A 340 16.11 -19.82 9.36
N GLY A 341 17.21 -19.57 10.07
CA GLY A 341 18.56 -19.63 9.51
C GLY A 341 19.15 -21.04 9.58
N TYR A 342 20.42 -21.16 9.21
CA TYR A 342 21.16 -22.43 9.14
C TYR A 342 21.10 -23.16 10.47
N GLN A 343 20.60 -24.40 10.46
CA GLN A 343 20.40 -25.25 11.64
C GLN A 343 19.59 -24.58 12.77
N GLY A 344 18.66 -23.67 12.42
CA GLY A 344 17.84 -22.93 13.37
C GLY A 344 18.57 -21.81 14.10
N SER A 345 19.75 -21.40 13.61
CA SER A 345 20.47 -20.23 14.09
C SER A 345 19.94 -18.94 13.44
N GLY A 346 20.41 -17.78 13.92
CA GLY A 346 20.19 -16.48 13.29
C GLY A 346 21.20 -16.16 12.18
N ALA A 347 21.80 -17.17 11.53
CA ALA A 347 22.87 -17.00 10.55
C ALA A 347 22.65 -17.86 9.30
N ASP A 348 23.36 -17.52 8.22
CA ASP A 348 23.46 -18.31 7.00
C ASP A 348 24.50 -19.45 7.13
N HIS A 349 24.65 -20.29 6.09
CA HIS A 349 25.61 -21.40 6.10
C HIS A 349 27.07 -20.93 6.26
N ALA A 350 27.38 -19.69 5.86
CA ALA A 350 28.69 -19.08 6.00
C ALA A 350 28.90 -18.37 7.35
N GLY A 351 27.88 -18.34 8.23
CA GLY A 351 27.92 -17.69 9.54
C GLY A 351 27.63 -16.19 9.53
N ASN A 352 27.10 -15.63 8.44
CA ASN A 352 26.65 -14.24 8.39
C ASN A 352 25.26 -14.10 9.00
N GLU A 353 25.00 -12.99 9.69
CA GLU A 353 23.70 -12.71 10.31
C GLU A 353 22.56 -12.67 9.28
N VAL A 354 21.42 -13.25 9.66
CA VAL A 354 20.16 -13.25 8.92
C VAL A 354 19.11 -12.56 9.78
N ASP A 355 18.30 -11.72 9.14
CA ASP A 355 17.25 -10.92 9.77
C ASP A 355 16.01 -11.78 10.09
N ILE A 356 16.18 -12.75 11.00
CA ILE A 356 15.16 -13.62 11.57
C ILE A 356 15.29 -13.54 13.09
N ALA A 357 14.21 -13.13 13.76
CA ALA A 357 14.17 -13.07 15.22
C ALA A 357 13.69 -14.39 15.83
N GLU A 358 12.71 -15.04 15.21
CA GLU A 358 12.11 -16.27 15.71
C GLU A 358 11.97 -17.33 14.62
N ASN A 359 12.25 -18.59 14.97
CA ASN A 359 12.05 -19.71 14.05
C ASN A 359 10.56 -20.08 13.92
N ALA A 360 10.17 -20.58 12.76
CA ALA A 360 8.88 -21.19 12.52
C ALA A 360 8.73 -22.46 13.36
N GLN A 361 7.52 -22.74 13.83
CA GLN A 361 7.21 -24.04 14.42
C GLN A 361 6.93 -25.05 13.32
N ILE A 362 6.16 -24.66 12.30
CA ILE A 362 5.75 -25.53 11.21
C ILE A 362 6.06 -24.86 9.87
N VAL A 363 6.75 -25.60 9.00
CA VAL A 363 6.93 -25.23 7.60
C VAL A 363 6.41 -26.33 6.70
N THR A 364 5.54 -25.96 5.77
CA THR A 364 5.05 -26.86 4.71
C THR A 364 5.40 -26.27 3.35
N VAL A 365 6.13 -27.03 2.54
CA VAL A 365 6.38 -26.74 1.13
C VAL A 365 5.70 -27.82 0.30
N GLU A 366 4.66 -27.45 -0.44
CA GLU A 366 3.81 -28.39 -1.16
C GLU A 366 4.40 -28.80 -2.52
N THR A 367 3.88 -29.89 -3.07
CA THR A 367 4.21 -30.34 -4.43
C THR A 367 3.86 -29.29 -5.46
N GLY A 368 4.80 -28.99 -6.35
CA GLY A 368 4.68 -27.96 -7.39
C GLY A 368 5.03 -26.54 -6.91
N ALA A 369 5.47 -26.37 -5.67
CA ALA A 369 6.18 -25.16 -5.25
C ALA A 369 7.65 -25.22 -5.71
N VAL A 370 8.19 -24.10 -6.20
CA VAL A 370 9.58 -23.99 -6.68
C VAL A 370 10.34 -22.92 -5.90
N LEU A 371 11.49 -23.29 -5.35
CA LEU A 371 12.44 -22.42 -4.67
C LEU A 371 13.71 -22.36 -5.51
N ASN A 372 13.94 -21.25 -6.21
CA ASN A 372 15.05 -21.10 -7.17
C ASN A 372 16.11 -20.12 -6.63
N ALA A 373 17.34 -20.58 -6.50
CA ALA A 373 18.52 -19.80 -6.12
C ALA A 373 19.67 -19.98 -7.13
N SER A 374 19.36 -20.24 -8.40
CA SER A 374 20.37 -20.54 -9.42
C SER A 374 21.16 -19.31 -9.89
N ALA A 375 22.39 -19.56 -10.35
CA ALA A 375 23.14 -18.64 -11.20
C ALA A 375 22.90 -19.05 -12.67
N THR A 376 22.29 -18.18 -13.47
CA THR A 376 21.76 -18.59 -14.78
C THR A 376 22.69 -18.35 -15.96
N GLU A 377 23.72 -17.50 -15.83
CA GLU A 377 24.71 -17.26 -16.89
C GLU A 377 26.14 -17.53 -16.40
N SER A 378 26.52 -16.97 -15.25
CA SER A 378 27.83 -17.14 -14.64
C SER A 378 27.78 -16.96 -13.12
N GLY A 379 28.79 -17.47 -12.41
CA GLY A 379 28.93 -17.32 -10.97
C GLY A 379 28.33 -18.48 -10.17
N ASP A 380 28.51 -18.42 -8.85
CA ASP A 380 28.07 -19.47 -7.94
C ASP A 380 26.55 -19.41 -7.72
N ALA A 381 25.93 -20.58 -7.62
CA ALA A 381 24.55 -20.66 -7.19
C ALA A 381 24.41 -20.32 -5.70
N GLY A 382 23.18 -20.01 -5.32
CA GLY A 382 22.84 -19.45 -4.04
C GLY A 382 22.49 -20.48 -2.98
N GLU A 383 21.74 -20.01 -2.00
CA GLU A 383 21.41 -20.74 -0.78
C GLU A 383 19.90 -20.78 -0.57
N VAL A 384 19.39 -21.97 -0.19
CA VAL A 384 18.01 -22.15 0.26
C VAL A 384 18.00 -22.89 1.60
N ILE A 385 17.48 -22.24 2.65
CA ILE A 385 17.29 -22.85 3.96
C ILE A 385 15.79 -22.89 4.28
N VAL A 386 15.31 -24.07 4.62
CA VAL A 386 13.96 -24.35 5.10
C VAL A 386 14.08 -24.98 6.48
N TRP A 387 13.66 -24.24 7.51
CA TRP A 387 13.82 -24.63 8.91
C TRP A 387 12.52 -24.52 9.71
N SER A 388 12.32 -25.43 10.65
CA SER A 388 11.32 -25.30 11.70
C SER A 388 11.78 -25.90 13.04
N ASP A 389 11.20 -25.43 14.15
CA ASP A 389 11.47 -25.96 15.48
C ASP A 389 10.66 -27.22 15.81
N ASP A 390 9.53 -27.47 15.13
CA ASP A 390 8.72 -28.69 15.30
C ASP A 390 8.75 -29.52 14.01
N THR A 391 7.96 -29.14 13.00
CA THR A 391 7.74 -30.00 11.82
C THR A 391 8.00 -29.28 10.50
N THR A 392 8.93 -29.81 9.70
CA THR A 392 9.15 -29.43 8.29
C THR A 392 8.60 -30.54 7.38
N THR A 393 7.57 -30.21 6.59
CA THR A 393 7.10 -31.06 5.49
C THR A 393 7.52 -30.46 4.16
N PHE A 394 8.27 -31.22 3.35
CA PHE A 394 8.80 -30.74 2.09
C PHE A 394 8.49 -31.70 0.94
N ALA A 395 7.78 -31.19 -0.06
CA ALA A 395 7.41 -31.92 -1.28
C ALA A 395 7.57 -31.08 -2.56
N GLY A 396 8.16 -29.89 -2.47
CA GLY A 396 8.44 -29.00 -3.60
C GLY A 396 9.80 -29.26 -4.26
N ASP A 397 10.24 -28.34 -5.12
CA ASP A 397 11.52 -28.40 -5.82
C ASP A 397 12.45 -27.26 -5.37
N ILE A 398 13.72 -27.58 -5.09
CA ILE A 398 14.79 -26.59 -4.94
C ILE A 398 15.70 -26.64 -6.15
N ILE A 399 15.95 -25.49 -6.77
CA ILE A 399 16.84 -25.34 -7.91
C ILE A 399 17.96 -24.37 -7.53
N ALA A 400 19.16 -24.90 -7.29
CA ALA A 400 20.34 -24.13 -6.92
C ALA A 400 21.54 -24.54 -7.80
N THR A 401 21.40 -24.34 -9.11
CA THR A 401 22.40 -24.74 -10.12
C THR A 401 23.21 -23.55 -10.61
N ALA A 402 24.45 -23.81 -11.01
CA ALA A 402 25.33 -22.84 -11.65
C ALA A 402 25.79 -23.36 -13.02
N VAL A 403 26.08 -22.44 -13.95
CA VAL A 403 26.58 -22.76 -15.29
C VAL A 403 28.08 -23.05 -15.27
N ASP A 404 28.86 -22.16 -14.67
CA ASP A 404 30.33 -22.21 -14.62
C ASP A 404 30.91 -22.08 -13.19
N GLY A 405 30.08 -21.79 -12.19
CA GLY A 405 30.44 -21.69 -10.78
C GLY A 405 30.11 -22.93 -9.94
N ALA A 406 30.22 -22.78 -8.63
CA ALA A 406 29.84 -23.81 -7.67
C ALA A 406 28.31 -23.99 -7.61
N GLY A 407 27.87 -25.24 -7.42
CA GLY A 407 26.48 -25.54 -7.08
C GLY A 407 26.09 -24.94 -5.73
N GLY A 408 24.79 -24.74 -5.52
CA GLY A 408 24.28 -24.04 -4.35
C GLY A 408 24.16 -24.92 -3.12
N PHE A 409 23.85 -24.28 -1.99
CA PHE A 409 23.58 -24.94 -0.72
C PHE A 409 22.07 -25.05 -0.49
N ALA A 410 21.62 -26.21 0.02
CA ALA A 410 20.24 -26.41 0.42
C ALA A 410 20.15 -27.14 1.76
N GLU A 411 19.39 -26.59 2.71
CA GLU A 411 19.01 -27.24 3.97
C GLU A 411 17.50 -27.36 4.06
N ILE A 412 17.02 -28.56 4.39
CA ILE A 412 15.63 -28.83 4.76
C ILE A 412 15.68 -29.64 6.05
N SER A 413 15.28 -29.03 7.16
CA SER A 413 15.46 -29.63 8.48
C SER A 413 14.41 -29.12 9.46
N SER A 414 14.25 -29.86 10.56
CA SER A 414 13.57 -29.40 11.76
C SER A 414 14.30 -29.87 13.00
N LYS A 415 14.08 -29.19 14.12
CA LYS A 415 14.67 -29.59 15.42
C LYS A 415 14.07 -30.90 15.96
N GLY A 416 12.76 -31.09 15.77
CA GLY A 416 12.03 -32.32 16.10
C GLY A 416 11.20 -32.27 17.37
#